data_AF-A0ABD3UDW7-F1
#
_entry.id   AF-A0ABD3UDW7-F1
#
_cell.length_a   1.000
_cell.length_b   1.000
_cell.length_c   1.000
_cell.angle_alpha   90.00
_cell.angle_beta   90.00
_cell.angle_gamma   90.00
#
_symmetry.space_group_name_H-M   'P 1'
#
loop_
_entity.id
_entity.type
_entity.pdbx_description
1 polymer ?
#
loop_
_entity_poly.entity_id
_entity_poly.type
_entity_poly.pdbx_seq_one_letter_code
_entity_poly.pdbx_strand_id
1 'polypeptide(L)'
;MDVEQLQKYLPRYGDCLATIAYAKQQRTLEDTASSCSDRKRSLRDRLLEKLRATGNRKEHFRRAVPQAGNINAKKILRKVEIGWLNTYGISGQKQVRSTYGGGTRAVQVHIDATVSDILSTGKELFFPSGISKKGKVDDFNFYLADQTGEKLSDQLTLNDIYESTKLKTLRLYVVTTAHTRYLNGNNSKEEIIQNQIFLPN
;
A
#
# COMPACT_ATOMS: atom_id res chain seq x y z
N MET A 1 -46.33 12.91 -8.91
CA MET A 1 -46.13 14.11 -9.73
C MET A 1 -45.39 13.65 -10.96
N ASP A 2 -46.13 13.45 -12.04
CA ASP A 2 -45.56 13.03 -13.33
C ASP A 2 -45.16 14.24 -14.17
N VAL A 3 -44.25 14.02 -15.12
CA VAL A 3 -43.66 15.08 -15.93
C VAL A 3 -44.73 15.84 -16.73
N GLU A 4 -45.75 15.13 -17.24
CA GLU A 4 -46.87 15.71 -17.98
C GLU A 4 -47.67 16.73 -17.17
N GLN A 5 -47.80 16.50 -15.86
CA GLN A 5 -48.49 17.43 -14.95
C GLN A 5 -47.64 18.66 -14.65
N LEU A 6 -46.31 18.49 -14.55
CA LEU A 6 -45.38 19.60 -14.32
C LEU A 6 -45.18 20.46 -15.56
N GLN A 7 -45.33 19.90 -16.76
CA GLN A 7 -45.08 20.61 -18.01
C GLN A 7 -46.03 21.79 -18.24
N LYS A 8 -47.20 21.78 -17.60
CA LYS A 8 -48.14 22.92 -17.55
C LYS A 8 -47.53 24.16 -16.88
N TYR A 9 -46.62 23.97 -15.93
CA TYR A 9 -46.01 25.04 -15.14
C TYR A 9 -44.54 25.26 -15.51
N LEU A 10 -43.87 24.21 -15.97
CA LEU A 10 -42.46 24.18 -16.34
C LEU A 10 -42.35 23.72 -17.82
N PRO A 11 -42.32 24.65 -18.79
CA PRO A 11 -42.42 24.30 -20.21
C PRO A 11 -41.22 23.48 -20.71
N ARG A 12 -40.07 23.60 -20.03
CA ARG A 12 -38.86 22.84 -20.34
C ARG A 12 -38.87 21.50 -19.62
N TYR A 13 -38.72 20.42 -20.39
CA TYR A 13 -38.68 19.05 -19.89
C TYR A 13 -37.56 18.82 -18.85
N GLY A 14 -36.38 19.43 -19.07
CA GLY A 14 -35.26 19.34 -18.14
C GLY A 14 -35.58 19.89 -16.75
N ASP A 15 -36.32 20.99 -16.67
CA ASP A 15 -36.68 21.62 -15.40
C ASP A 15 -37.71 20.78 -14.64
N CYS A 16 -38.60 20.09 -15.36
CA CYS A 16 -39.52 19.11 -14.77
C CYS A 16 -38.75 17.95 -14.11
N LEU A 17 -37.77 17.38 -14.81
CA LEU A 17 -36.94 16.30 -14.29
C LEU A 17 -36.12 16.74 -13.08
N ALA A 18 -35.50 17.92 -13.14
CA ALA A 18 -34.74 18.48 -12.04
C ALA A 18 -35.62 18.66 -10.79
N THR A 19 -36.85 19.16 -10.97
CA THR A 19 -37.80 19.36 -9.88
C THR A 19 -38.24 18.04 -9.24
N ILE A 20 -38.53 17.02 -10.06
CA ILE A 20 -38.89 15.67 -9.58
C ILE A 20 -37.72 15.05 -8.81
N ALA A 21 -36.49 15.19 -9.32
CA ALA A 21 -35.29 14.68 -8.66
C ALA A 21 -35.06 15.38 -7.31
N TYR A 22 -35.17 16.71 -7.27
CA TYR A 22 -35.05 17.49 -6.04
C TYR A 22 -36.10 17.11 -5.00
N ALA A 23 -37.36 16.97 -5.40
CA ALA A 23 -38.44 16.57 -4.49
C ALA A 23 -38.25 15.14 -3.94
N LYS A 24 -37.73 14.22 -4.74
CA LYS A 24 -37.35 12.87 -4.28
C LYS A 24 -36.18 12.92 -3.29
N GLN A 25 -35.20 13.77 -3.55
CA GLN A 25 -34.05 13.97 -2.67
C GLN A 25 -34.44 14.62 -1.34
N GLN A 26 -35.38 15.57 -1.33
CA GLN A 26 -35.85 16.18 -0.09
C GLN A 26 -36.57 15.17 0.83
N ARG A 27 -37.36 14.25 0.27
CA ARG A 27 -37.98 13.17 1.05
C ARG A 27 -36.95 12.23 1.68
N THR A 28 -35.90 11.87 0.93
CA THR A 28 -34.82 11.04 1.49
C THR A 28 -33.94 11.79 2.48
N LEU A 29 -33.82 13.12 2.35
CA LEU A 29 -33.15 13.99 3.32
C LEU A 29 -33.93 14.13 4.63
N GLU A 30 -35.27 14.15 4.60
CA GLU A 30 -36.11 14.13 5.81
C GLU A 30 -35.98 12.80 6.58
N ASP A 31 -35.95 11.67 5.87
CA ASP A 31 -35.74 10.33 6.46
C ASP A 31 -34.30 10.11 6.98
N THR A 32 -33.30 10.74 6.36
CA THR A 32 -31.91 10.67 6.82
C THR A 32 -31.57 11.73 7.89
N ALA A 33 -32.27 12.87 7.89
CA ALA A 33 -32.15 13.88 8.94
C ALA A 33 -32.77 13.40 10.26
N SER A 34 -33.88 12.67 10.23
CA SER A 34 -34.46 12.01 11.41
C SER A 34 -33.52 10.94 11.96
N SER A 35 -33.02 10.02 11.12
CA SER A 35 -32.01 9.01 11.49
C SER A 35 -30.69 9.60 12.03
N CYS A 36 -30.23 10.71 11.44
CA CYS A 36 -29.03 11.45 11.90
C CYS A 36 -29.28 12.20 13.23
N SER A 37 -30.49 12.76 13.41
CA SER A 37 -30.93 13.39 14.65
C SER A 37 -31.04 12.37 15.79
N ASP A 38 -31.59 11.19 15.53
CA ASP A 38 -31.71 10.09 16.49
C ASP A 38 -30.35 9.53 16.88
N ARG A 39 -29.43 9.40 15.91
CA ARG A 39 -28.03 9.01 16.18
C ARG A 39 -27.28 10.07 16.98
N LYS A 40 -27.51 11.37 16.71
CA LYS A 40 -26.95 12.49 17.49
C LYS A 40 -27.55 12.55 18.90
N ARG A 41 -28.84 12.28 19.08
CA ARG A 41 -29.50 12.14 20.39
C ARG A 41 -28.92 10.98 21.16
N SER A 42 -28.83 9.79 20.56
CA SER A 42 -28.25 8.59 21.17
C SER A 42 -26.80 8.81 21.66
N LEU A 43 -25.98 9.54 20.90
CA LEU A 43 -24.61 9.89 21.30
C LEU A 43 -24.58 10.88 22.48
N ARG A 44 -25.46 11.90 22.46
CA ARG A 44 -25.58 12.87 23.57
C ARG A 44 -26.09 12.18 24.84
N ASP A 45 -27.06 11.30 24.73
CA ASP A 45 -27.62 10.55 25.86
C ASP A 45 -26.57 9.62 26.48
N ARG A 46 -25.80 8.90 25.64
CA ARG A 46 -24.65 8.11 26.10
C ARG A 46 -23.56 8.94 26.76
N LEU A 47 -23.34 10.18 26.30
CA LEU A 47 -22.36 11.09 26.91
C LEU A 47 -22.86 11.59 28.27
N LEU A 48 -24.13 11.98 28.37
CA LEU A 48 -24.76 12.38 29.63
C LEU A 48 -24.80 11.23 30.63
N GLU A 49 -25.09 10.01 30.17
CA GLU A 49 -25.04 8.80 30.99
C GLU A 49 -23.63 8.53 31.52
N LYS A 50 -22.60 8.68 30.68
CA LYS A 50 -21.20 8.58 31.10
C LYS A 50 -20.82 9.67 32.11
N LEU A 51 -21.21 10.93 31.89
CA LEU A 51 -20.92 12.03 32.81
C LEU A 51 -21.62 11.85 34.17
N ARG A 52 -22.87 11.38 34.17
CA ARG A 52 -23.61 11.05 35.40
C ARG A 52 -23.01 9.84 36.12
N ALA A 53 -22.52 8.84 35.38
CA ALA A 53 -21.87 7.65 35.93
C ALA A 53 -20.46 7.91 36.51
N THR A 54 -19.80 9.00 36.12
CA THR A 54 -18.47 9.40 36.64
C THR A 54 -18.55 9.97 38.07
N GLY A 55 -19.71 10.49 38.49
CA GLY A 55 -19.89 11.07 39.84
C GLY A 55 -19.80 10.06 40.99
N ASN A 56 -19.98 8.76 40.73
CA ASN A 56 -20.04 7.72 41.78
C ASN A 56 -19.07 6.54 41.56
N ARG A 57 -18.10 6.65 40.65
CA ARG A 57 -17.07 5.62 40.44
C ARG A 57 -15.69 6.09 40.86
N LYS A 58 -15.42 6.01 42.18
CA LYS A 58 -14.10 5.55 42.62
C LYS A 58 -13.94 4.14 42.04
N GLU A 59 -12.81 3.81 41.42
CA GLU A 59 -12.56 2.57 40.64
C GLU A 59 -13.05 2.59 39.18
N HIS A 60 -12.34 3.32 38.32
CA HIS A 60 -11.91 2.79 37.01
C HIS A 60 -10.85 3.70 36.41
N PHE A 61 -9.66 3.70 37.01
CA PHE A 61 -8.43 4.17 36.37
C PHE A 61 -8.02 3.19 35.26
N ARG A 62 -8.80 3.08 34.18
CA ARG A 62 -8.29 2.51 32.92
C ARG A 62 -7.62 3.62 32.12
N ARG A 63 -6.50 4.06 32.69
CA ARG A 63 -5.28 4.53 32.01
C ARG A 63 -5.51 5.21 30.66
N ALA A 64 -5.86 6.49 30.69
CA ALA A 64 -5.30 7.41 29.71
C ALA A 64 -3.80 7.57 30.06
N VAL A 65 -2.98 6.61 29.63
CA VAL A 65 -1.53 6.81 29.70
C VAL A 65 -1.23 7.92 28.69
N PRO A 66 -0.59 9.04 29.08
CA PRO A 66 -0.08 9.99 28.10
C PRO A 66 0.81 9.22 27.13
N GLN A 67 0.55 9.31 25.82
CA GLN A 67 1.43 8.68 24.84
C GLN A 67 2.85 9.21 25.06
N ALA A 68 3.75 8.31 25.46
CA ALA A 68 5.12 8.64 25.84
C ALA A 68 5.95 9.04 24.60
N GLY A 69 5.74 10.24 24.07
CA GLY A 69 6.48 10.76 22.91
C GLY A 69 6.47 9.84 21.69
N ASN A 70 7.38 10.09 20.74
CA ASN A 70 7.52 9.27 19.54
C ASN A 70 8.25 7.95 19.86
N ILE A 71 7.57 7.01 20.53
CA ILE A 71 8.09 5.66 20.87
C ILE A 71 8.64 4.96 19.64
N ASN A 72 8.06 5.20 18.46
CA ASN A 72 8.49 4.59 17.22
C ASN A 72 9.91 5.00 16.83
N ALA A 73 10.35 6.23 17.12
CA ALA A 73 11.72 6.69 16.86
C ALA A 73 12.77 5.88 17.64
N LYS A 74 12.43 5.46 18.87
CA LYS A 74 13.31 4.69 19.78
C LYS A 74 13.30 3.18 19.53
N LYS A 75 12.55 2.70 18.54
CA LYS A 75 12.52 1.27 18.23
C LYS A 75 13.79 0.88 17.50
N ILE A 76 14.57 0.04 18.18
CA ILE A 76 15.78 -0.61 17.68
C ILE A 76 15.47 -1.47 16.44
N LEU A 77 14.32 -2.15 16.43
CA LEU A 77 13.84 -2.93 15.29
C LEU A 77 12.74 -2.19 14.53
N ARG A 78 12.89 -2.07 13.21
CA ARG A 78 11.94 -1.44 12.31
C ARG A 78 11.37 -2.44 11.31
N LYS A 79 10.07 -2.30 11.03
CA LYS A 79 9.41 -3.07 9.98
C LYS A 79 9.65 -2.38 8.64
N VAL A 80 10.31 -3.08 7.72
CA VAL A 80 10.66 -2.62 6.38
C VAL A 80 10.01 -3.55 5.37
N GLU A 81 9.57 -3.00 4.25
CA GLU A 81 9.05 -3.78 3.12
C GLU A 81 10.13 -3.94 2.07
N ILE A 82 10.43 -5.18 1.68
CA ILE A 82 11.40 -5.51 0.65
C ILE A 82 10.66 -6.12 -0.54
N GLY A 83 10.77 -5.48 -1.70
CA GLY A 83 10.32 -6.00 -2.99
C GLY A 83 11.49 -6.49 -3.85
N TRP A 84 11.16 -7.13 -4.96
CA TRP A 84 12.14 -7.55 -5.97
C TRP A 84 11.84 -6.92 -7.33
N LEU A 85 12.80 -6.16 -7.86
CA LEU A 85 12.81 -5.68 -9.24
C LEU A 85 13.83 -6.49 -10.05
N ASN A 86 13.43 -6.93 -11.24
CA ASN A 86 14.36 -7.54 -12.19
C ASN A 86 14.50 -6.65 -13.43
N THR A 87 15.72 -6.50 -13.92
CA THR A 87 16.02 -5.75 -15.13
C THR A 87 15.87 -6.65 -16.35
N TYR A 88 15.06 -6.22 -17.31
CA TYR A 88 14.73 -6.97 -18.52
C TYR A 88 15.20 -6.22 -19.77
N GLY A 89 16.52 -6.13 -19.95
CA GLY A 89 17.14 -5.47 -21.10
C GLY A 89 16.53 -4.11 -21.41
N ILE A 90 16.02 -3.94 -22.63
CA ILE A 90 15.41 -2.71 -23.14
C ILE A 90 14.11 -2.33 -22.39
N SER A 91 13.39 -3.31 -21.84
CA SER A 91 12.11 -3.05 -21.18
C SER A 91 12.23 -2.49 -19.76
N GLY A 92 13.45 -2.22 -19.30
CA GLY A 92 13.74 -1.61 -18.02
C GLY A 92 13.51 -2.55 -16.83
N GLN A 93 13.29 -1.94 -15.66
CA GLN A 93 13.11 -2.66 -14.40
C GLN A 93 11.64 -2.93 -14.15
N LYS A 94 11.30 -4.18 -13.86
CA LYS A 94 9.92 -4.59 -13.55
C LYS A 94 9.89 -5.41 -12.27
N GLN A 95 8.87 -5.16 -11.45
CA GLN A 95 8.66 -5.92 -10.23
C GLN A 95 8.30 -7.37 -10.54
N VAL A 96 8.99 -8.30 -9.87
CA VAL A 96 8.68 -9.73 -9.94
C VAL A 96 7.45 -10.00 -9.07
N ARG A 97 6.38 -10.56 -9.67
CA ARG A 97 5.14 -10.85 -8.94
C ARG A 97 5.30 -12.05 -8.01
N SER A 98 4.46 -12.11 -6.96
CA SER A 98 4.48 -13.19 -5.96
C SER A 98 4.33 -14.59 -6.56
N THR A 99 3.56 -14.73 -7.65
CA THR A 99 3.41 -16.01 -8.39
C THR A 99 4.75 -16.54 -8.93
N TYR A 100 5.71 -15.65 -9.18
CA TYR A 100 7.06 -15.98 -9.64
C TYR A 100 8.10 -15.99 -8.51
N GLY A 101 7.67 -16.04 -7.24
CA GLY A 101 8.57 -16.06 -6.08
C GLY A 101 9.00 -14.67 -5.58
N GLY A 102 8.60 -13.60 -6.26
CA GLY A 102 8.84 -12.22 -5.84
C GLY A 102 7.79 -11.70 -4.87
N GLY A 103 7.18 -10.58 -5.23
CA GLY A 103 6.24 -9.85 -4.38
C GLY A 103 6.95 -8.88 -3.43
N THR A 104 6.20 -8.37 -2.45
CA THR A 104 6.72 -7.52 -1.38
C THR A 104 6.58 -8.26 -0.06
N ARG A 105 7.67 -8.37 0.69
CA ARG A 105 7.73 -9.06 1.97
C ARG A 105 8.08 -8.07 3.07
N ALA A 106 7.42 -8.18 4.22
CA ALA A 106 7.75 -7.34 5.36
C ALA A 106 8.72 -8.07 6.30
N VAL A 107 9.82 -7.42 6.65
CA VAL A 107 10.84 -7.93 7.56
C VAL A 107 11.09 -6.96 8.71
N GLN A 108 11.60 -7.49 9.82
CA GLN A 108 12.09 -6.66 10.92
C GLN A 108 13.61 -6.56 10.81
N VAL A 109 14.12 -5.33 10.79
CA VAL A 109 15.53 -5.02 10.59
C VAL A 109 16.00 -4.08 11.70
N HIS A 110 17.23 -4.28 12.16
CA HIS A 110 17.87 -3.39 13.12
C HIS A 110 18.12 -2.00 12.51
N ILE A 111 17.96 -0.95 13.29
CA ILE A 111 18.09 0.43 12.80
C ILE A 111 19.53 0.75 12.34
N ASP A 112 20.52 0.11 12.95
CA ASP A 112 21.94 0.26 12.56
C ASP A 112 22.37 -0.71 11.46
N ALA A 113 21.46 -1.56 10.95
CA ALA A 113 21.79 -2.46 9.85
C ALA A 113 22.11 -1.66 8.59
N THR A 114 23.17 -2.06 7.88
CA THR A 114 23.59 -1.42 6.65
C THR A 114 22.74 -1.86 5.47
N VAL A 115 22.78 -1.09 4.38
CA VAL A 115 22.19 -1.48 3.10
C VAL A 115 22.71 -2.84 2.62
N SER A 116 23.98 -3.16 2.86
CA SER A 116 24.57 -4.47 2.56
C SER A 116 23.89 -5.61 3.34
N ASP A 117 23.62 -5.41 4.63
CA ASP A 117 22.93 -6.40 5.49
C ASP A 117 21.47 -6.61 5.07
N ILE A 118 20.81 -5.53 4.64
CA ILE A 118 19.44 -5.62 4.12
C ILE A 118 19.43 -6.34 2.76
N LEU A 119 20.44 -6.09 1.92
CA LEU A 119 20.59 -6.75 0.63
C LEU A 119 20.83 -8.26 0.78
N SER A 120 21.65 -8.68 1.75
CA SER A 120 21.88 -10.10 2.04
C SER A 120 20.59 -10.78 2.51
N THR A 121 19.85 -10.15 3.42
CA THR A 121 18.51 -10.60 3.85
C THR A 121 17.55 -10.73 2.65
N GLY A 122 17.56 -9.73 1.76
CA GLY A 122 16.76 -9.72 0.54
C GLY A 122 17.11 -10.85 -0.43
N LYS A 123 18.40 -11.17 -0.60
CA LYS A 123 18.87 -12.30 -1.41
C LYS A 123 18.31 -13.62 -0.88
N GLU A 124 18.41 -13.86 0.42
CA GLU A 124 17.88 -15.09 1.03
C GLU A 124 16.36 -15.22 0.84
N LEU A 125 15.61 -14.11 0.90
CA LEU A 125 14.16 -14.10 0.71
C LEU A 125 13.71 -14.48 -0.71
N PHE A 126 14.43 -14.02 -1.74
CA PHE A 126 14.03 -14.20 -3.14
C PHE A 126 14.80 -15.31 -3.86
N PHE A 127 15.96 -15.70 -3.36
CA PHE A 127 16.82 -16.77 -3.86
C PHE A 127 17.14 -17.77 -2.74
N PRO A 128 16.12 -18.47 -2.20
CA PRO A 128 16.36 -19.50 -1.20
C PRO A 128 17.30 -20.57 -1.77
N SER A 129 18.31 -20.97 -1.01
CA SER A 129 19.38 -21.88 -1.47
C SER A 129 20.13 -21.38 -2.72
N GLY A 130 20.14 -20.07 -2.98
CA GLY A 130 20.83 -19.46 -4.11
C GLY A 130 20.12 -19.59 -5.46
N ILE A 131 18.85 -20.05 -5.49
CA ILE A 131 18.10 -20.29 -6.72
C ILE A 131 16.73 -19.59 -6.64
N SER A 132 16.35 -18.90 -7.70
CA SER A 132 15.00 -18.37 -7.89
C SER A 132 14.38 -18.92 -9.18
N LYS A 133 13.09 -18.66 -9.42
CA LYS A 133 12.45 -18.97 -10.71
C LYS A 133 13.06 -18.23 -11.90
N LYS A 134 13.91 -17.22 -11.67
CA LYS A 134 14.59 -16.45 -12.72
C LYS A 134 16.01 -16.92 -13.02
N GLY A 135 16.63 -17.70 -12.14
CA GLY A 135 18.00 -18.16 -12.28
C GLY A 135 18.73 -18.30 -10.95
N LYS A 136 20.03 -18.59 -11.02
CA LYS A 136 20.91 -18.70 -9.85
C LYS A 136 21.42 -17.33 -9.43
N VAL A 137 21.81 -17.17 -8.17
CA VAL A 137 22.40 -15.92 -7.67
C VAL A 137 23.62 -15.50 -8.51
N ASP A 138 24.45 -16.45 -8.93
CA ASP A 138 25.66 -16.19 -9.75
C ASP A 138 25.36 -15.65 -11.16
N ASP A 139 24.10 -15.69 -11.58
CA ASP A 139 23.67 -15.15 -12.86
C ASP A 139 23.40 -13.64 -12.78
N PHE A 140 23.28 -13.08 -11.58
CA PHE A 140 22.87 -11.69 -11.36
C PHE A 140 23.84 -10.87 -10.53
N ASN A 141 23.92 -9.58 -10.84
CA ASN A 141 24.37 -8.55 -9.93
C ASN A 141 23.19 -8.03 -9.12
N PHE A 142 23.48 -7.62 -7.89
CA PHE A 142 22.48 -7.18 -6.93
C PHE A 142 22.83 -5.82 -6.38
N TYR A 143 21.81 -4.99 -6.21
CA TYR A 143 21.91 -3.79 -5.40
C TYR A 143 20.56 -3.49 -4.78
N LEU A 144 20.54 -2.62 -3.76
CA LEU A 144 19.32 -2.16 -3.15
C LEU A 144 18.92 -0.81 -3.74
N ALA A 145 17.65 -0.63 -4.05
CA ALA A 145 17.07 0.62 -4.49
C ALA A 145 15.98 1.08 -3.52
N ASP A 146 15.78 2.39 -3.47
CA ASP A 146 14.67 2.99 -2.75
C ASP A 146 13.36 2.90 -3.56
N GLN A 147 12.30 3.53 -3.04
CA GLN A 147 10.99 3.54 -3.69
C GLN A 147 10.92 4.36 -5.00
N THR A 148 11.90 5.21 -5.27
CA THR A 148 12.02 5.98 -6.51
C THR A 148 12.79 5.21 -7.59
N GLY A 149 13.45 4.12 -7.21
CA GLY A 149 14.28 3.30 -8.10
C GLY A 149 15.75 3.70 -8.08
N GLU A 150 16.14 4.65 -7.25
CA GLU A 150 17.53 5.07 -7.10
C GLU A 150 18.32 4.06 -6.27
N LYS A 151 19.54 3.76 -6.72
CA LYS A 151 20.45 2.85 -6.01
C LYS A 151 20.90 3.49 -4.70
N LEU A 152 20.78 2.74 -3.61
CA LEU A 152 21.30 3.12 -2.30
C LEU A 152 22.78 2.78 -2.17
N SER A 153 23.50 3.58 -1.38
CA SER A 153 24.90 3.31 -1.02
C SER A 153 24.99 2.19 0.00
N ASP A 154 25.92 1.26 -0.19
CA ASP A 154 26.05 0.06 0.65
C ASP A 154 26.43 0.36 2.11
N GLN A 155 27.07 1.51 2.36
CA GLN A 155 27.50 1.95 3.70
C GLN A 155 26.40 2.65 4.50
N LEU A 156 25.28 3.01 3.86
CA LEU A 156 24.20 3.73 4.51
C LEU A 156 23.48 2.79 5.50
N THR A 157 23.16 3.29 6.68
CA THR A 157 22.36 2.53 7.64
C THR A 157 20.87 2.73 7.41
N LEU A 158 20.05 1.82 7.94
CA LEU A 158 18.60 1.99 7.94
C LEU A 158 18.18 3.28 8.65
N ASN A 159 18.89 3.67 9.71
CA ASN A 159 18.66 4.94 10.41
C ASN A 159 18.81 6.13 9.47
N ASP A 160 19.92 6.19 8.72
CA ASP A 160 20.21 7.30 7.81
C ASP A 160 19.15 7.42 6.70
N ILE A 161 18.62 6.29 6.22
CA ILE A 161 17.52 6.27 5.25
C ILE A 161 16.24 6.84 5.87
N TYR A 162 15.92 6.46 7.11
CA TYR A 162 14.76 7.03 7.82
C TYR A 162 14.94 8.52 8.10
N GLU A 163 16.15 8.96 8.43
CA GLU A 163 16.45 10.34 8.71
C GLU A 163 16.38 11.22 7.46
N SER A 164 16.82 10.73 6.31
CA SER A 164 16.74 11.45 5.04
C SER A 164 15.33 11.49 4.48
N THR A 165 14.62 10.36 4.46
CA THR A 165 13.31 10.25 3.81
C THR A 165 12.14 10.69 4.71
N LYS A 166 12.31 10.65 6.04
CA LYS A 166 11.26 10.91 7.05
C LYS A 166 10.00 10.05 6.89
N LEU A 167 10.10 8.91 6.21
CA LEU A 167 8.96 8.03 5.97
C LEU A 167 8.66 7.18 7.20
N LYS A 168 7.37 6.87 7.40
CA LYS A 168 6.94 5.98 8.50
C LYS A 168 7.28 4.51 8.21
N THR A 169 7.14 4.11 6.95
CA THR A 169 7.40 2.75 6.47
C THR A 169 8.33 2.87 5.27
N LEU A 170 9.47 2.20 5.33
CA LEU A 170 10.38 2.14 4.19
C LEU A 170 10.00 0.97 3.31
N ARG A 171 9.93 1.24 2.01
CA ARG A 171 9.86 0.23 0.96
C ARG A 171 11.13 0.28 0.14
N LEU A 172 11.86 -0.83 0.15
CA LEU A 172 13.12 -1.01 -0.53
C LEU A 172 12.96 -2.12 -1.57
N TYR A 173 13.81 -2.10 -2.58
CA TYR A 173 13.79 -3.10 -3.64
C TYR A 173 15.16 -3.72 -3.81
N VAL A 174 15.22 -5.06 -3.73
CA VAL A 174 16.35 -5.80 -4.27
C VAL A 174 16.24 -5.73 -5.78
N VAL A 175 17.27 -5.23 -6.44
CA VAL A 175 17.32 -5.13 -7.89
C VAL A 175 18.30 -6.14 -8.45
N THR A 176 17.84 -6.95 -9.40
CA THR A 176 18.69 -7.89 -10.15
C THR A 176 18.96 -7.40 -11.55
N THR A 177 20.24 -7.44 -11.95
CA THR A 177 20.70 -7.22 -13.31
C THR A 177 21.49 -8.43 -13.77
N ALA A 178 21.15 -9.00 -14.93
CA ALA A 178 21.89 -10.14 -15.45
C ALA A 178 23.36 -9.76 -15.70
N HIS A 179 24.30 -10.67 -15.45
CA HIS A 179 25.69 -10.44 -15.86
C HIS A 179 25.76 -10.26 -17.38
N THR A 180 26.61 -9.34 -17.83
CA THR A 180 26.81 -9.01 -19.26
C THR A 180 27.05 -10.25 -20.13
N ARG A 181 27.66 -11.31 -19.57
CA ARG A 181 27.89 -12.60 -20.26
C ARG A 181 26.62 -13.31 -20.74
N TYR A 182 25.45 -13.07 -20.12
CA TYR A 182 24.18 -13.70 -20.49
C TYR A 182 23.36 -12.88 -21.51
N LEU A 183 23.72 -11.61 -21.75
CA LEU A 183 23.02 -10.78 -22.72
C LEU A 183 23.41 -11.11 -24.17
N ASN A 184 24.62 -11.64 -24.37
CA ASN A 184 25.14 -12.00 -25.69
C ASN A 184 24.71 -13.40 -26.17
N GLY A 185 24.13 -14.23 -25.29
CA GLY A 185 23.74 -15.61 -25.59
C GLY A 185 22.30 -15.78 -26.12
N ASN A 186 21.45 -14.75 -26.04
CA ASN A 186 20.04 -14.82 -26.41
C ASN A 186 19.69 -13.92 -27.60
N ASN A 187 20.50 -13.95 -28.65
CA ASN A 187 20.07 -13.58 -30.00
C ASN A 187 19.57 -14.83 -30.74
N SER A 188 18.41 -15.34 -30.33
CA SER A 188 17.56 -16.17 -31.18
C SER A 188 16.14 -15.62 -31.08
N LYS A 189 15.80 -14.78 -32.06
CA LYS A 189 14.51 -14.10 -32.22
C LYS A 189 13.34 -15.03 -32.61
N GLU A 190 13.36 -16.33 -32.29
CA GLU A 190 12.36 -17.27 -32.81
C GLU A 190 11.49 -18.01 -31.78
N GLU A 191 11.81 -18.04 -30.47
CA GLU A 191 11.01 -18.84 -29.52
C GLU A 191 9.88 -18.10 -28.80
N ILE A 192 9.73 -16.78 -28.95
CA ILE A 192 8.64 -16.04 -28.28
C ILE A 192 7.33 -16.07 -29.08
N ILE A 193 7.36 -16.37 -30.38
CA ILE A 193 6.14 -16.40 -31.20
C ILE A 193 5.37 -17.74 -31.08
N GLN A 194 6.01 -18.84 -30.68
CA GLN A 194 5.32 -20.13 -30.59
C GLN A 194 4.50 -20.34 -29.30
N ASN A 195 4.82 -19.65 -28.20
CA ASN A 195 4.10 -19.80 -26.94
C ASN A 195 2.86 -18.89 -26.79
N GLN A 196 2.44 -18.23 -27.89
CA GLN A 196 1.19 -17.45 -27.93
C GLN A 196 0.14 -17.99 -28.91
N ILE A 197 0.39 -19.12 -29.60
CA ILE A 197 -0.54 -19.70 -30.58
C ILE A 197 -1.14 -21.05 -30.12
N PHE A 198 -0.62 -21.71 -29.09
CA PHE A 198 -1.19 -22.95 -28.56
C PHE A 198 -1.84 -22.77 -27.18
N LEU A 199 -3.06 -22.22 -27.18
CA LEU A 199 -4.06 -22.52 -26.15
C LEU A 199 -5.17 -23.35 -26.84
N PRO A 200 -5.42 -24.60 -26.43
CA PRO A 200 -6.61 -25.30 -26.90
C PRO A 200 -7.84 -24.82 -26.10
N ASN A 201 -8.80 -24.33 -26.91
CA ASN A 201 -10.22 -24.01 -26.73
C ASN A 201 -10.66 -22.99 -25.67
#